data_AF-Q2IEE3-F1
#
_entry.id   AF-Q2IEE3-F1
#
_cell.length_a   1.000
_cell.length_b   1.000
_cell.length_c   1.000
_cell.angle_alpha   90.00
_cell.angle_beta   90.00
_cell.angle_gamma   90.00
#
_symmetry.space_group_name_H-M   'P 1'
#
loop_
_entity.id
_entity.type
_entity.pdbx_description
1 polymer ?
#
loop_
_entity_poly.entity_id
_entity_poly.type
_entity_poly.pdbx_seq_one_letter_code
_entity_poly.pdbx_strand_id
1 'polypeptide(L)'
;MSSPSREPASPRRASAAELFQRLWDEVADLVGSAATAALLRRALKRASAKQPELAAVVLRREGLGYAWVLPGAWHDPAQRDAVEQLRRLVRDDLHPLFRELTGLVIARRLAQAPELVEAGLAGEEANDER
;
A
#
# COMPACT_ATOMS: atom_id res chain seq x y z
N MET A 1 19.83 5.95 39.29
CA MET A 1 18.63 6.23 38.48
C MET A 1 18.77 5.40 37.21
N SER A 2 18.10 4.25 37.16
CA SER A 2 18.20 3.33 36.03
C SER A 2 17.29 3.82 34.91
N SER A 3 17.85 4.06 33.73
CA SER A 3 17.11 4.33 32.50
C SER A 3 16.11 3.20 32.25
N PRO A 4 14.87 3.49 31.79
CA PRO A 4 13.97 2.44 31.36
C PRO A 4 14.58 1.78 30.12
N SER A 5 14.96 0.52 30.26
CA SER A 5 15.27 -0.38 29.15
C SER A 5 14.13 -0.27 28.15
N ARG A 6 14.44 0.22 26.93
CA ARG A 6 13.53 0.20 25.81
C ARG A 6 13.29 -1.27 25.46
N GLU A 7 12.24 -1.86 26.04
CA GLU A 7 11.75 -3.16 25.59
C GLU A 7 11.56 -3.08 24.07
N PRO A 8 12.10 -4.04 23.30
CA PRO A 8 11.79 -4.12 21.88
C PRO A 8 10.28 -4.37 21.80
N ALA A 9 9.53 -3.34 21.40
CA ALA A 9 8.12 -3.47 21.12
C ALA A 9 7.94 -4.70 20.22
N SER A 10 7.18 -5.70 20.68
CA SER A 10 6.81 -6.85 19.85
C SER A 10 6.33 -6.31 18.50
N PRO A 11 6.67 -6.93 17.36
CA PRO A 11 6.31 -6.39 16.06
C PRO A 11 4.78 -6.28 15.98
N ARG A 12 4.26 -5.07 16.20
CA ARG A 12 2.84 -4.80 16.08
C ARG A 12 2.53 -4.95 14.60
N ARG A 13 1.61 -5.86 14.27
CA ARG A 13 1.15 -5.99 12.88
C ARG A 13 0.63 -4.63 12.41
N ALA A 14 1.08 -4.21 11.24
CA ALA A 14 0.57 -3.01 10.60
C ALA A 14 -0.88 -3.23 10.13
N SER A 15 -1.71 -2.21 10.32
CA SER A 15 -3.05 -2.12 9.75
C SER A 15 -2.99 -1.91 8.23
N ALA A 16 -4.10 -2.15 7.53
CA ALA A 16 -4.17 -1.89 6.09
C ALA A 16 -4.00 -0.40 5.78
N ALA A 17 -4.39 0.51 6.68
CA ALA A 17 -4.20 1.94 6.53
C ALA A 17 -2.72 2.34 6.58
N GLU A 18 -1.95 1.79 7.53
CA GLU A 18 -0.50 2.02 7.62
C GLU A 18 0.23 1.46 6.39
N LEU A 19 -0.16 0.27 5.94
CA LEU A 19 0.40 -0.34 4.73
C LEU A 19 0.05 0.45 3.47
N PHE A 20 -1.18 0.97 3.36
CA PHE A 20 -1.60 1.83 2.26
C PHE A 20 -0.79 3.13 2.23
N GLN A 21 -0.60 3.77 3.38
CA GLN A 21 0.24 4.96 3.49
C GLN A 21 1.68 4.66 3.06
N ARG A 22 2.26 3.57 3.55
CA ARG A 22 3.62 3.18 3.18
C ARG A 22 3.75 2.91 1.68
N LEU A 23 2.79 2.22 1.09
CA LEU A 23 2.72 2.00 -0.36
C LEU A 23 2.63 3.34 -1.12
N TRP A 24 1.77 4.25 -0.67
CA TRP A 24 1.64 5.58 -1.25
C TRP A 24 2.98 6.30 -1.24
N ASP A 25 3.65 6.36 -0.09
CA ASP A 25 4.93 7.06 0.08
C ASP A 25 5.99 6.51 -0.87
N GLU A 26 6.16 5.18 -0.92
CA GLU A 26 7.17 4.55 -1.77
C GLU A 26 6.94 4.81 -3.28
N VAL A 27 5.68 4.84 -3.71
CA VAL A 27 5.34 5.10 -5.11
C VAL A 27 5.40 6.60 -5.42
N ALA A 28 4.89 7.45 -4.53
CA ALA A 28 4.89 8.90 -4.69
C ALA A 28 6.31 9.49 -4.69
N ASP A 29 7.23 8.96 -3.90
CA ASP A 29 8.63 9.35 -3.91
C ASP A 29 9.31 9.06 -5.25
N LEU A 30 8.86 8.01 -5.95
CA LEU A 30 9.46 7.58 -7.22
C LEU A 30 8.85 8.29 -8.45
N VAL A 31 7.52 8.38 -8.52
CA VAL A 31 6.82 8.88 -9.72
C VAL A 31 6.04 10.18 -9.49
N GLY A 32 6.01 10.67 -8.26
CA GLY A 32 5.27 11.86 -7.86
C GLY A 32 3.83 11.58 -7.45
N SER A 33 3.33 12.34 -6.46
CA SER A 33 1.99 12.19 -5.86
C SER A 33 0.83 12.25 -6.87
N ALA A 34 0.95 13.06 -7.92
CA ALA A 34 -0.08 13.18 -8.95
C ALA A 34 -0.20 11.89 -9.80
N ALA A 35 0.93 11.30 -10.18
CA ALA A 35 0.95 10.04 -10.92
C ALA A 35 0.45 8.90 -10.03
N THR A 36 0.92 8.83 -8.79
CA THR A 36 0.44 7.86 -7.79
C THR A 36 -1.07 7.93 -7.61
N ALA A 37 -1.63 9.13 -7.45
CA ALA A 37 -3.07 9.31 -7.33
C ALA A 37 -3.84 8.83 -8.56
N ALA A 38 -3.32 9.10 -9.77
CA ALA A 38 -3.96 8.67 -11.01
C ALA A 38 -3.97 7.14 -11.13
N LEU A 39 -2.86 6.49 -10.81
CA LEU A 39 -2.73 5.03 -10.81
C LEU A 39 -3.67 4.38 -9.80
N LEU A 40 -3.68 4.87 -8.56
CA LEU A 40 -4.56 4.37 -7.50
C LEU A 40 -6.02 4.55 -7.86
N ARG A 41 -6.44 5.70 -8.40
CA ARG A 41 -7.82 5.88 -8.86
C ARG A 41 -8.20 4.92 -9.97
N ARG A 42 -7.30 4.68 -10.93
CA ARG A 42 -7.52 3.71 -12.02
C ARG A 42 -7.66 2.28 -11.48
N ALA A 43 -6.76 1.87 -10.58
CA ALA A 43 -6.79 0.57 -9.93
C ALA A 43 -8.06 0.38 -9.10
N LEU A 44 -8.39 1.33 -8.22
CA LEU A 44 -9.58 1.28 -7.37
C LEU A 44 -10.87 1.22 -8.19
N LYS A 45 -10.98 2.00 -9.27
CA LYS A 45 -12.14 1.95 -10.18
C LYS A 45 -12.33 0.57 -10.81
N ARG A 46 -11.24 -0.14 -11.12
CA ARG A 46 -11.28 -1.49 -11.68
C ARG A 46 -11.59 -2.53 -10.60
N ALA A 47 -10.92 -2.41 -9.46
CA ALA A 47 -11.04 -3.32 -8.33
C ALA A 47 -12.43 -3.26 -7.68
N SER A 48 -13.05 -2.09 -7.62
CA SER A 48 -14.37 -1.89 -7.00
C SER A 48 -15.49 -2.69 -7.67
N ALA A 49 -15.32 -3.08 -8.94
CA ALA A 49 -16.26 -3.96 -9.63
C ALA A 49 -16.25 -5.39 -9.07
N LYS A 50 -15.13 -5.81 -8.45
CA LYS A 50 -14.94 -7.14 -7.85
C LYS A 50 -14.95 -7.11 -6.32
N GLN A 51 -14.59 -5.98 -5.73
CA GLN A 51 -14.49 -5.73 -4.29
C GLN A 51 -15.20 -4.40 -3.96
N PRO A 52 -16.54 -4.42 -3.81
CA PRO A 52 -17.35 -3.20 -3.62
C PRO A 52 -16.90 -2.34 -2.45
N GLU A 53 -16.28 -2.93 -1.42
CA GLU A 53 -15.73 -2.26 -0.24
C GLU A 53 -14.66 -1.23 -0.61
N LEU A 54 -13.92 -1.46 -1.71
CA LEU A 54 -12.91 -0.53 -2.20
C LEU A 54 -13.50 0.77 -2.76
N ALA A 55 -14.81 0.81 -3.06
CA ALA A 55 -15.49 2.05 -3.45
C ALA A 55 -15.51 3.09 -2.33
N ALA A 56 -15.34 2.67 -1.07
CA ALA A 56 -15.22 3.57 0.07
C ALA A 56 -13.82 4.21 0.20
N VAL A 57 -12.83 3.77 -0.58
CA VAL A 57 -11.51 4.43 -0.66
C VAL A 57 -11.61 5.63 -1.59
N VAL A 58 -11.42 6.84 -1.03
CA VAL A 58 -11.58 8.09 -1.79
C VAL A 58 -10.28 8.88 -1.77
N LEU A 59 -9.66 9.09 -2.94
CA LEU A 59 -8.49 9.95 -3.11
C LEU A 59 -8.89 11.35 -3.57
N ARG A 60 -8.61 12.36 -2.76
CA ARG A 60 -8.90 13.77 -3.03
C ARG A 60 -7.61 14.57 -3.18
N ARG A 61 -7.67 15.63 -3.99
CA ARG A 61 -6.58 16.60 -4.08
C ARG A 61 -6.83 17.67 -3.02
N GLU A 62 -5.82 17.97 -2.21
CA GLU A 62 -5.85 19.00 -1.19
C GLU A 62 -4.69 19.99 -1.44
N GLY A 63 -5.02 21.12 -2.08
CA GLY A 63 -4.02 22.08 -2.53
C GLY A 63 -3.02 21.46 -3.52
N LEU A 64 -1.75 21.45 -3.13
CA LEU A 64 -0.65 20.83 -3.90
C LEU A 64 -0.42 19.35 -3.56
N GLY A 65 -1.10 18.83 -2.53
CA GLY A 65 -1.01 17.45 -2.08
C GLY A 65 -2.25 16.62 -2.42
N TYR A 66 -2.24 15.40 -1.91
CA TYR A 66 -3.37 14.48 -1.98
C TYR A 66 -3.65 13.94 -0.58
N ALA A 67 -4.93 13.77 -0.29
CA ALA A 67 -5.42 13.13 0.91
C ALA A 67 -6.33 11.97 0.52
N TRP A 68 -6.55 11.05 1.46
CA TRP A 68 -7.41 9.91 1.25
C TRP A 68 -8.29 9.63 2.46
N VAL A 69 -9.46 9.07 2.16
CA VAL A 69 -10.34 8.45 3.15
C VAL A 69 -10.30 6.95 2.91
N LEU A 70 -10.04 6.19 3.97
CA LEU A 70 -10.02 4.72 3.96
C LEU A 70 -11.20 4.18 4.76
N PRO A 71 -11.68 2.96 4.47
CA PRO A 71 -12.68 2.29 5.29
C PRO A 71 -12.26 2.23 6.76
N GLY A 72 -13.21 2.37 7.69
CA GLY A 72 -12.91 2.31 9.13
C GLY A 72 -12.18 1.03 9.53
N ALA A 73 -12.58 -0.12 8.96
CA ALA A 73 -11.96 -1.42 9.19
C ALA A 73 -10.47 -1.47 8.82
N TRP A 74 -10.00 -0.61 7.91
CA TRP A 74 -8.58 -0.59 7.51
C TRP A 74 -7.66 -0.03 8.60
N HIS A 75 -8.19 0.68 9.58
CA HIS A 75 -7.41 1.27 10.68
C HIS A 75 -7.21 0.29 11.85
N ASP A 76 -7.90 -0.85 11.86
CA ASP A 76 -7.78 -1.85 12.92
C ASP A 76 -6.79 -2.95 12.51
N PRO A 77 -5.63 -3.08 13.19
CA PRO A 77 -4.64 -4.12 12.92
C PRO A 77 -5.16 -5.57 13.09
N ALA A 78 -6.28 -5.76 13.79
CA ALA A 78 -6.91 -7.08 13.94
C ALA A 78 -7.70 -7.50 12.69
N GLN A 79 -8.06 -6.57 11.81
CA GLN A 79 -8.88 -6.82 10.62
C GLN A 79 -8.04 -7.39 9.47
N ARG A 80 -7.90 -8.72 9.45
CA ARG A 80 -7.13 -9.42 8.42
C ARG A 80 -7.72 -9.26 7.01
N ASP A 81 -9.04 -9.18 6.91
CA ASP A 81 -9.73 -9.00 5.63
C ASP A 81 -9.36 -7.67 4.96
N ALA A 82 -9.11 -6.62 5.74
CA ALA A 82 -8.67 -5.33 5.22
C ALA A 82 -7.28 -5.42 4.58
N VAL A 83 -6.35 -6.14 5.21
CA VAL A 83 -5.01 -6.38 4.64
C VAL A 83 -5.10 -7.23 3.38
N GLU A 84 -5.98 -8.24 3.36
CA GLU A 84 -6.19 -9.08 2.18
C GLU A 84 -6.84 -8.32 1.01
N GLN A 85 -7.78 -7.40 1.28
CA GLN A 85 -8.33 -6.49 0.28
C GLN A 85 -7.23 -5.62 -0.35
N LEU A 86 -6.35 -5.05 0.48
CA LEU A 86 -5.21 -4.26 0.01
C LEU A 86 -4.24 -5.12 -0.82
N ARG A 87 -3.93 -6.34 -0.38
CA ARG A 87 -3.11 -7.30 -1.14
C ARG A 87 -3.67 -7.58 -2.53
N ARG A 88 -4.97 -7.85 -2.62
CA ARG A 88 -5.66 -8.09 -3.89
C ARG A 88 -5.62 -6.87 -4.80
N LEU A 89 -5.92 -5.68 -4.27
CA LEU A 89 -5.79 -4.43 -5.03
C LEU A 89 -4.36 -4.26 -5.58
N VAL A 90 -3.35 -4.53 -4.74
CA VAL A 90 -1.95 -4.37 -5.14
C VAL A 90 -1.56 -5.39 -6.21
N ARG A 91 -1.80 -6.68 -5.96
CA ARG A 91 -1.44 -7.78 -6.87
C ARG A 91 -2.22 -7.74 -8.18
N ASP A 92 -3.54 -7.60 -8.11
CA ASP A 92 -4.42 -7.82 -9.26
C ASP A 92 -4.63 -6.53 -10.05
N ASP A 93 -4.48 -5.36 -9.39
CA ASP A 93 -4.78 -4.07 -9.99
C ASP A 93 -3.59 -3.13 -10.16
N LEU A 94 -2.71 -3.00 -9.15
CA LEU A 94 -1.59 -2.05 -9.22
C LEU A 94 -0.34 -2.61 -9.87
N HIS A 95 0.11 -3.82 -9.51
CA HIS A 95 1.32 -4.44 -10.07
C HIS A 95 1.31 -4.50 -11.60
N PRO A 96 0.21 -4.91 -12.26
CA PRO A 96 0.12 -4.87 -13.72
C PRO A 96 0.28 -3.44 -14.27
N LEU A 97 -0.31 -2.44 -13.63
CA LEU A 97 -0.20 -1.03 -14.05
C LEU A 97 1.21 -0.49 -13.85
N PHE A 98 1.85 -0.83 -12.72
CA PHE A 98 3.22 -0.46 -12.43
C PHE A 98 4.17 -1.06 -13.46
N ARG A 99 3.99 -2.33 -13.81
CA ARG A 99 4.79 -3.02 -14.82
C ARG A 99 4.60 -2.43 -16.21
N GLU A 100 3.36 -2.15 -16.60
CA GLU A 100 3.03 -1.54 -17.89
C GLU A 100 3.72 -0.17 -18.07
N LEU A 101 3.76 0.65 -17.02
CA LEU A 101 4.20 2.04 -17.12
C LEU A 101 5.67 2.27 -16.73
N THR A 102 6.21 1.45 -15.83
CA THR A 102 7.54 1.66 -15.24
C THR A 102 8.43 0.44 -15.29
N GLY A 103 7.97 -0.67 -15.88
CA GLY A 103 8.66 -1.95 -15.80
C GLY A 103 8.79 -2.42 -14.36
N LEU A 104 9.98 -2.88 -13.97
CA LEU A 104 10.22 -3.45 -12.63
C LEU A 104 10.60 -2.41 -11.57
N VAL A 105 10.66 -1.11 -11.91
CA VAL A 105 11.22 -0.09 -11.01
C VAL A 105 10.39 0.04 -9.73
N ILE A 106 9.06 0.17 -9.84
CA ILE A 106 8.19 0.25 -8.66
C ILE A 106 8.25 -1.05 -7.86
N ALA A 107 8.17 -2.23 -8.50
CA ALA A 107 8.22 -3.51 -7.80
C ALA A 107 9.51 -3.68 -6.97
N ARG A 108 10.67 -3.35 -7.57
CA ARG A 108 11.96 -3.34 -6.86
C ARG A 108 11.98 -2.35 -5.70
N ARG A 109 11.35 -1.19 -5.85
CA ARG A 109 11.23 -0.20 -4.78
C ARG A 109 10.39 -0.73 -3.61
N LEU A 110 9.24 -1.34 -3.90
CA LEU A 110 8.38 -1.92 -2.85
C LEU A 110 9.06 -3.08 -2.11
N ALA A 111 9.91 -3.84 -2.81
CA ALA A 111 10.71 -4.91 -2.20
C ALA A 111 11.77 -4.43 -1.21
N GLN A 112 12.13 -3.15 -1.24
CA GLN A 112 13.04 -2.53 -0.27
C GLN A 112 12.33 -2.08 1.01
N ALA A 113 10.99 -2.14 1.08
CA ALA A 113 10.20 -1.80 2.25
C ALA A 113 9.79 -3.09 3.00
N PRO A 114 10.42 -3.45 4.13
CA PRO A 114 10.16 -4.69 4.83
C PRO A 114 8.69 -4.89 5.21
N GLU A 115 8.01 -3.81 5.60
CA GLU A 115 6.60 -3.87 6.00
C GLU A 115 5.69 -4.28 4.83
N LEU A 116 6.02 -3.83 3.62
CA LEU A 116 5.29 -4.18 2.41
C LEU A 116 5.61 -5.61 1.95
N VAL A 117 6.85 -6.07 2.13
CA VAL A 117 7.26 -7.44 1.82
C VAL A 117 6.57 -8.43 2.78
N GLU A 118 6.63 -8.19 4.08
CA GLU A 118 5.97 -9.02 5.10
C GLU A 118 4.44 -9.04 4.89
N ALA A 119 3.89 -7.92 4.43
CA ALA A 119 2.49 -7.82 4.05
C ALA A 119 2.20 -8.40 2.65
N GLY A 120 3.15 -8.95 1.91
CA GLY A 120 2.91 -9.53 0.58
C GLY A 120 2.49 -8.52 -0.50
N LEU A 121 2.86 -7.24 -0.34
CA LEU A 121 2.52 -6.13 -1.25
C LEU A 121 3.64 -5.83 -2.25
N ALA A 122 4.87 -6.31 -2.03
CA ALA A 122 6.04 -6.01 -2.88
C ALA A 122 6.02 -6.69 -4.27
N GLY A 123 5.12 -7.65 -4.51
CA GLY A 123 5.07 -8.45 -5.74
C GLY A 123 5.97 -9.68 -5.70
N GLU A 124 5.56 -10.78 -6.33
CA GLU A 124 6.24 -12.09 -6.24
C GLU A 124 7.60 -12.11 -6.96
N GLU A 125 7.76 -11.35 -8.06
CA GLU A 125 9.00 -11.34 -8.86
C GLU A 125 10.19 -10.65 -8.17
N ALA A 126 9.97 -9.93 -7.06
CA ALA A 126 11.07 -9.38 -6.26
C ALA A 126 11.82 -10.45 -5.45
N ASN A 127 11.24 -11.66 -5.33
CA ASN A 127 11.78 -12.74 -4.52
C ASN A 127 12.54 -13.79 -5.34
N ASP A 128 12.59 -13.66 -6.67
CA ASP A 128 13.24 -14.61 -7.60
C ASP A 128 14.77 -14.38 -7.75
N GLU A 129 15.32 -13.36 -7.11
CA GLU A 129 16.76 -13.01 -7.18
C GLU A 129 17.44 -13.12 -5.80
N ARG A 130 17.11 -14.17 -5.04
CA ARG A 130 17.77 -14.53 -3.77
C ARG A 130 18.39 -15.93 -3.81
#